data_AF-A0A0U0T3G6-F1
#
_entry.id   AF-A0A0U0T3G6-F1
#
_cell.length_a   1.000
_cell.length_b   1.000
_cell.length_c   1.000
_cell.angle_alpha   90.00
_cell.angle_beta   90.00
_cell.angle_gamma   90.00
#
_symmetry.space_group_name_H-M   'P 1'
#
loop_
_entity.id
_entity.type
_entity.pdbx_description
1 polymer ?
#
loop_
_entity_poly.entity_id
_entity_poly.type
_entity_poly.pdbx_seq_one_letter_code
_entity_poly.pdbx_strand_id
1 'polypeptide(L)'
;MSSTATSGAAVVSPAERVEVLFEELAELAGQRNAIDGRIVEIVAELDRDGLWGVTGARSVAGLVAWKMGCSSGNAHTIATVARRLPEFPRCARGMREGRLSLDQVGVIAGRAGEGSDAHYAQLAGVATVNQLRTALKLEPRPEPEPDFRPEPRPSITRSADEQFSCWRIKLPHVEAAKFDAALQSHLDALIAEYKRDHDNSDGVSDQRPPLPGNVEAFLRLVEAGWDAEVARRPHGQHTTVVMHLDVQERAAGLHLGPLLSESERRYLLCDATFEAWFERDGQVIGCGRTTRQINR
;
A
#
# COMPACT_ATOMS: atom_id res chain seq x y z
N MET A 1 -67.81 32.15 -20.40
CA MET A 1 -67.28 30.97 -19.68
C MET A 1 -66.01 30.55 -20.40
N SER A 2 -64.88 31.11 -19.99
CA SER A 2 -63.56 30.80 -20.55
C SER A 2 -63.09 29.47 -19.99
N SER A 3 -62.90 28.48 -20.86
CA SER A 3 -62.36 27.19 -20.46
C SER A 3 -60.83 27.29 -20.47
N THR A 4 -60.25 27.47 -19.30
CA THR A 4 -58.82 27.28 -19.06
C THR A 4 -58.48 25.82 -19.28
N ALA A 5 -57.84 25.52 -20.41
CA ALA A 5 -57.16 24.25 -20.62
C ALA A 5 -55.96 24.20 -19.67
N THR A 6 -56.09 23.45 -18.59
CA THR A 6 -54.97 23.08 -17.72
C THR A 6 -53.99 22.27 -18.56
N SER A 7 -52.86 22.87 -18.91
CA SER A 7 -51.72 22.20 -19.54
C SER A 7 -51.25 21.10 -18.59
N GLY A 8 -51.56 19.86 -18.91
CA GLY A 8 -51.08 18.70 -18.17
C GLY A 8 -49.56 18.64 -18.28
N ALA A 9 -48.86 18.71 -17.14
CA ALA A 9 -47.43 18.47 -17.09
C ALA A 9 -47.15 17.09 -17.72
N ALA A 10 -46.47 17.09 -18.86
CA ALA A 10 -46.09 15.86 -19.53
C ALA A 10 -45.19 15.07 -18.57
N VAL A 11 -45.69 13.91 -18.13
CA VAL A 11 -44.92 12.99 -17.29
C VAL A 11 -43.83 12.40 -18.18
N VAL A 12 -42.61 12.88 -18.02
CA VAL A 12 -41.42 12.36 -18.73
C VAL A 12 -41.30 10.87 -18.43
N SER A 13 -41.22 10.06 -19.47
CA SER A 13 -41.03 8.61 -19.31
C SER A 13 -39.66 8.30 -18.68
N PRO A 14 -39.49 7.14 -18.01
CA PRO A 14 -38.20 6.75 -17.46
C PRO A 14 -37.05 6.74 -18.49
N ALA A 15 -37.36 6.42 -19.75
CA ALA A 15 -36.38 6.41 -20.84
C ALA A 15 -35.91 7.83 -21.19
N GLU A 16 -36.85 8.76 -21.40
CA GLU A 16 -36.53 10.18 -21.65
C GLU A 16 -35.77 10.79 -20.46
N ARG A 17 -36.08 10.39 -19.22
CA ARG A 17 -35.33 10.85 -18.05
C ARG A 17 -33.88 10.35 -18.04
N VAL A 18 -33.63 9.11 -18.47
CA VAL A 18 -32.28 8.56 -18.60
C VAL A 18 -31.49 9.33 -19.65
N GLU A 19 -32.08 9.64 -20.80
CA GLU A 19 -31.41 10.42 -21.86
C GLU A 19 -30.98 11.80 -21.37
N VAL A 20 -31.85 12.51 -20.64
CA VAL A 20 -31.50 13.81 -20.02
C VAL A 20 -30.34 13.67 -19.02
N LEU A 21 -30.36 12.63 -18.18
CA LEU A 21 -29.28 12.39 -17.22
C LEU A 21 -27.96 12.00 -17.90
N PHE A 22 -28.01 11.32 -19.05
CA PHE A 22 -26.81 11.00 -19.83
C PHE A 22 -26.20 12.23 -20.49
N GLU A 23 -27.01 13.16 -20.98
CA GLU A 23 -26.52 14.44 -21.51
C GLU A 23 -25.82 15.26 -20.41
N GLU A 24 -26.45 15.37 -19.24
CA GLU A 24 -25.87 16.05 -18.07
C GLU A 24 -24.56 15.38 -17.62
N LEU A 25 -24.52 14.05 -17.58
CA LEU A 25 -23.32 13.30 -17.24
C LEU A 25 -22.21 13.50 -18.29
N ALA A 26 -22.56 13.57 -19.57
CA ALA A 26 -21.60 13.79 -20.66
C ALA A 26 -20.96 15.18 -20.56
N GLU A 27 -21.74 16.22 -20.25
CA GLU A 27 -21.22 17.57 -20.03
C GLU A 27 -20.26 17.61 -18.84
N LEU A 28 -20.68 17.08 -17.68
CA LEU A 28 -19.85 17.01 -16.47
C LEU A 28 -18.59 16.18 -16.69
N ALA A 29 -18.68 15.07 -17.42
CA ALA A 29 -17.52 14.25 -17.78
C ALA A 29 -16.53 15.04 -18.65
N GLY A 30 -17.02 15.81 -19.63
CA GLY A 30 -16.17 16.67 -20.45
C GLY A 30 -15.44 17.73 -19.63
N GLN A 31 -16.14 18.39 -18.70
CA GLN A 31 -15.54 19.35 -17.78
C GLN A 31 -14.48 18.70 -16.87
N ARG A 32 -14.79 17.52 -16.30
CA ARG A 32 -13.85 16.76 -15.46
C ARG A 32 -12.59 16.39 -16.24
N ASN A 33 -12.74 15.91 -17.46
CA ASN A 33 -11.63 15.54 -18.33
C ASN A 33 -10.71 16.74 -18.63
N ALA A 34 -11.29 17.92 -18.88
CA ALA A 34 -10.52 19.16 -19.08
C ALA A 34 -9.78 19.60 -17.81
N ILE A 35 -10.42 19.48 -16.64
CA ILE A 35 -9.80 19.75 -15.34
C ILE A 35 -8.62 18.79 -15.09
N ASP A 36 -8.81 17.49 -15.33
CA ASP A 36 -7.75 16.48 -15.23
C ASP A 36 -6.60 16.79 -16.19
N GLY A 37 -6.90 17.25 -17.42
CA GLY A 37 -5.90 17.71 -18.37
C GLY A 37 -5.04 18.85 -17.81
N ARG A 38 -5.67 19.84 -17.16
CA ARG A 38 -4.95 20.95 -16.53
C ARG A 38 -4.13 20.49 -15.32
N ILE A 39 -4.66 19.58 -14.52
CA ILE A 39 -3.92 18.99 -13.38
C ILE A 39 -2.65 18.29 -13.88
N VAL A 40 -2.77 17.47 -14.92
CA VAL A 40 -1.65 16.76 -15.55
C VAL A 40 -0.58 17.74 -16.04
N GLU A 41 -0.96 18.86 -16.67
CA GLU A 41 0.00 19.89 -17.11
C GLU A 41 0.77 20.52 -15.95
N ILE A 42 0.08 20.87 -14.86
CA ILE A 42 0.71 21.42 -13.64
C ILE A 42 1.67 20.39 -13.05
N VAL A 43 1.26 19.12 -12.97
CA VAL A 43 2.11 18.04 -12.45
C VAL A 43 3.32 17.80 -13.36
N ALA A 44 3.17 17.94 -14.68
CA ALA A 44 4.27 17.80 -15.63
C ALA A 44 5.32 18.90 -15.45
N GLU A 45 4.91 20.14 -15.17
CA GLU A 45 5.79 21.24 -14.81
C GLU A 45 6.51 20.98 -13.48
N LEU A 46 5.76 20.59 -12.44
CA LEU A 46 6.31 20.25 -11.12
C LEU A 46 7.37 19.14 -11.18
N ASP A 47 7.15 18.11 -12.00
CA ASP A 47 8.08 16.98 -12.18
C ASP A 47 9.31 17.40 -12.98
N ARG A 48 9.11 18.05 -14.14
CA ARG A 48 10.20 18.48 -15.04
C ARG A 48 11.19 19.42 -14.37
N ASP A 49 10.67 20.38 -13.61
CA ASP A 49 11.48 21.42 -12.98
C ASP A 49 11.96 21.02 -11.56
N GLY A 50 11.63 19.80 -11.10
CA GLY A 50 12.03 19.29 -9.78
C GLY A 50 11.41 20.04 -8.60
N LEU A 51 10.37 20.85 -8.83
CA LEU A 51 9.75 21.74 -7.85
C LEU A 51 9.10 21.00 -6.68
N TRP A 52 8.75 19.72 -6.86
CA TRP A 52 8.20 18.91 -5.77
C TRP A 52 9.21 18.70 -4.62
N GLY A 53 10.51 18.84 -4.87
CA GLY A 53 11.56 18.63 -3.86
C GLY A 53 11.46 19.59 -2.67
N VAL A 54 11.00 20.82 -2.87
CA VAL A 54 10.86 21.81 -1.78
C VAL A 54 9.68 21.53 -0.84
N THR A 55 8.82 20.57 -1.20
CA THR A 55 7.59 20.26 -0.44
C THR A 55 7.80 19.19 0.63
N GLY A 56 8.95 18.51 0.65
CA GLY A 56 9.21 17.35 1.51
C GLY A 56 8.54 16.05 1.06
N ALA A 57 7.82 16.06 -0.07
CA ALA A 57 7.30 14.83 -0.68
C ALA A 57 8.44 13.91 -1.13
N ARG A 58 8.25 12.59 -1.01
CA ARG A 58 9.25 11.58 -1.44
C ARG A 58 9.19 11.26 -2.93
N SER A 59 8.14 11.70 -3.63
CA SER A 59 7.94 11.54 -5.07
C SER A 59 6.82 12.46 -5.57
N VAL A 60 6.77 12.70 -6.88
CA VAL A 60 5.67 13.46 -7.52
C VAL A 60 4.31 12.81 -7.28
N ALA A 61 4.20 11.50 -7.42
CA ALA A 61 2.96 10.79 -7.11
C ALA A 61 2.57 10.95 -5.63
N GLY A 62 3.55 10.96 -4.72
CA GLY A 62 3.31 11.24 -3.30
C GLY A 62 2.80 12.66 -3.04
N LEU A 63 3.36 13.65 -3.74
CA LEU A 63 2.88 15.04 -3.71
C LEU A 63 1.44 15.14 -4.21
N VAL A 64 1.12 14.51 -5.35
CA VAL A 64 -0.22 14.52 -5.95
C VAL A 64 -1.23 13.86 -5.01
N ALA A 65 -0.91 12.69 -4.45
CA ALA A 65 -1.79 12.00 -3.50
C ALA A 65 -2.12 12.89 -2.30
N TRP A 66 -1.11 13.56 -1.73
CA TRP A 66 -1.29 14.48 -0.60
C TRP A 66 -2.11 15.72 -0.98
N LYS A 67 -1.75 16.42 -2.06
CA LYS A 67 -2.38 17.70 -2.42
C LYS A 67 -3.79 17.55 -2.97
N MET A 68 -4.07 16.45 -3.66
CA MET A 68 -5.38 16.19 -4.28
C MET A 68 -6.29 15.31 -3.41
N GLY A 69 -5.79 14.76 -2.29
CA GLY A 69 -6.56 13.85 -1.45
C GLY A 69 -7.03 12.58 -2.19
N CYS A 70 -6.27 12.12 -3.18
CA CYS A 70 -6.65 10.99 -4.03
C CYS A 70 -5.86 9.72 -3.69
N SER A 71 -6.34 8.57 -4.17
CA SER A 71 -5.67 7.29 -3.94
C SER A 71 -4.27 7.26 -4.56
N SER A 72 -3.39 6.40 -4.03
CA SER A 72 -2.05 6.19 -4.59
C SER A 72 -2.08 5.76 -6.06
N GLY A 73 -3.06 4.93 -6.43
CA GLY A 73 -3.27 4.50 -7.82
C GLY A 73 -3.61 5.67 -8.74
N ASN A 74 -4.55 6.53 -8.34
CA ASN A 74 -4.92 7.71 -9.12
C ASN A 74 -3.75 8.70 -9.26
N ALA A 75 -3.04 8.96 -8.15
CA ALA A 75 -1.87 9.82 -8.15
C ALA A 75 -0.75 9.29 -9.06
N HIS A 76 -0.56 7.97 -9.10
CA HIS A 76 0.39 7.34 -10.01
C HIS A 76 -0.03 7.47 -11.48
N THR A 77 -1.32 7.33 -11.78
CA THR A 77 -1.85 7.58 -13.13
C THR A 77 -1.56 9.01 -13.57
N ILE A 78 -1.89 10.01 -12.75
CA ILE A 78 -1.61 11.43 -13.05
C ILE A 78 -0.12 11.65 -13.29
N ALA A 79 0.74 11.17 -12.39
CA ALA A 79 2.19 11.30 -12.51
C ALA A 79 2.78 10.57 -13.72
N THR A 80 2.14 9.48 -14.18
CA THR A 80 2.54 8.75 -15.39
C THR A 80 2.19 9.53 -16.65
N VAL A 81 0.96 10.04 -16.74
CA VAL A 81 0.54 10.89 -17.87
C VAL A 81 1.37 12.16 -17.93
N ALA A 82 1.61 12.82 -16.80
CA ALA A 82 2.41 14.04 -16.72
C ALA A 82 3.83 13.86 -17.27
N ARG A 83 4.49 12.75 -16.90
CA ARG A 83 5.87 12.44 -17.34
C ARG A 83 5.97 12.21 -18.84
N ARG A 84 5.00 11.50 -19.42
CA ARG A 84 4.96 11.16 -20.85
C ARG A 84 4.14 12.14 -21.68
N LEU A 85 3.70 13.25 -21.10
CA LEU A 85 2.89 14.25 -21.80
C LEU A 85 3.51 14.73 -23.12
N PRO A 86 4.85 14.94 -23.23
CA PRO A 86 5.49 15.33 -24.49
C PRO A 86 5.39 14.28 -25.61
N GLU A 87 5.26 13.00 -25.26
CA GLU A 87 5.17 11.89 -26.22
C GLU A 87 3.75 11.74 -26.80
N PHE A 88 2.73 12.27 -26.10
CA PHE A 88 1.32 12.13 -26.46
C PHE A 88 0.57 13.47 -26.61
N PRO A 89 1.03 14.38 -27.49
CA PRO A 89 0.44 15.72 -27.62
C PRO A 89 -1.02 15.72 -28.10
N ARG A 90 -1.46 14.73 -28.90
CA ARG A 90 -2.85 14.62 -29.36
C ARG A 90 -3.76 14.08 -28.27
N CYS A 91 -3.31 13.09 -27.49
CA CYS A 91 -4.05 12.65 -26.30
C CYS A 91 -4.17 13.78 -25.26
N ALA A 92 -3.09 14.51 -25.01
CA ALA A 92 -3.08 15.67 -24.10
C ALA A 92 -4.09 16.74 -24.54
N ARG A 93 -4.12 17.06 -25.84
CA ARG A 93 -5.13 17.96 -26.41
C ARG A 93 -6.55 17.40 -26.24
N GLY A 94 -6.75 16.10 -26.45
CA GLY A 94 -8.04 15.45 -26.22
C GLY A 94 -8.53 15.59 -24.79
N MET A 95 -7.64 15.51 -23.79
CA MET A 95 -8.00 15.78 -22.39
C MET A 95 -8.39 17.24 -22.20
N ARG A 96 -7.57 18.20 -22.68
CA ARG A 96 -7.87 19.64 -22.57
C ARG A 96 -9.20 20.04 -23.19
N GLU A 97 -9.57 19.41 -24.29
CA GLU A 97 -10.85 19.64 -24.97
C GLU A 97 -12.01 18.84 -24.34
N GLY A 98 -11.78 18.13 -23.23
CA GLY A 98 -12.77 17.33 -22.52
C GLY A 98 -13.13 16.00 -23.19
N ARG A 99 -12.53 15.69 -24.35
CA ARG A 99 -12.87 14.53 -25.19
C ARG A 99 -12.31 13.20 -24.68
N LEU A 100 -11.18 13.23 -23.97
CA LEU A 100 -10.51 12.03 -23.44
C LEU A 100 -10.37 12.11 -21.92
N SER A 101 -10.65 11.01 -21.23
CA SER A 101 -10.50 10.96 -19.77
C SER A 101 -9.08 10.63 -19.31
N LEU A 102 -8.76 11.01 -18.07
CA LEU A 102 -7.51 10.64 -17.41
C LEU A 102 -7.27 9.12 -17.43
N ASP A 103 -8.32 8.32 -17.25
CA ASP A 103 -8.19 6.85 -17.25
C ASP A 103 -7.80 6.29 -18.62
N GLN A 104 -8.39 6.84 -19.69
CA GLN A 104 -8.05 6.44 -21.05
C GLN A 104 -6.60 6.80 -21.39
N VAL A 105 -6.21 8.06 -21.14
CA VAL A 105 -4.86 8.54 -21.42
C VAL A 105 -3.84 7.91 -20.47
N GLY A 106 -4.21 7.62 -19.22
CA GLY A 106 -3.37 6.90 -18.26
C GLY A 106 -3.01 5.50 -18.72
N VAL A 107 -3.94 4.79 -19.34
CA VAL A 107 -3.66 3.47 -19.93
C VAL A 107 -2.72 3.58 -21.13
N ILE A 108 -2.90 4.59 -21.99
CA ILE A 108 -2.05 4.84 -23.16
C ILE A 108 -0.64 5.22 -22.70
N ALA A 109 -0.50 6.25 -21.88
CA ALA A 109 0.77 6.69 -21.32
C ALA A 109 1.46 5.59 -20.50
N GLY A 110 0.73 4.66 -19.88
CA GLY A 110 1.36 3.57 -19.14
C GLY A 110 2.03 2.51 -20.02
N ARG A 111 1.67 2.37 -21.31
CA ARG A 111 2.01 1.17 -22.10
C ARG A 111 2.32 1.39 -23.58
N ALA A 112 1.79 2.45 -24.19
CA ALA A 112 1.91 2.69 -25.62
C ALA A 112 3.35 3.05 -25.99
N GLY A 113 3.83 2.57 -27.15
CA GLY A 113 5.15 2.90 -27.67
C GLY A 113 5.26 4.36 -28.15
N GLU A 114 6.49 4.83 -28.35
CA GLU A 114 6.73 6.16 -28.94
C GLU A 114 6.12 6.27 -30.36
N GLY A 115 5.63 7.45 -30.73
CA GLY A 115 5.02 7.71 -32.04
C GLY A 115 3.58 7.18 -32.21
N SER A 116 3.03 6.47 -31.23
CA SER A 116 1.68 5.89 -31.30
C SER A 116 0.53 6.85 -30.95
N ASP A 117 0.84 8.09 -30.55
CA ASP A 117 -0.11 9.12 -30.11
C ASP A 117 -1.25 9.36 -31.11
N ALA A 118 -0.93 9.45 -32.41
CA ALA A 118 -1.91 9.62 -33.47
C ALA A 118 -2.97 8.52 -33.49
N HIS A 119 -2.53 7.27 -33.37
CA HIS A 119 -3.38 6.09 -33.40
C HIS A 119 -4.26 6.02 -32.15
N TYR A 120 -3.65 6.17 -30.97
CA TYR A 120 -4.37 6.06 -29.70
C TYR A 120 -5.30 7.24 -29.42
N ALA A 121 -4.98 8.45 -29.87
CA ALA A 121 -5.90 9.59 -29.75
C ALA A 121 -7.20 9.38 -30.54
N GLN A 122 -7.15 8.70 -31.69
CA GLN A 122 -8.35 8.33 -32.43
C GLN A 122 -9.10 7.19 -31.74
N LEU A 123 -8.39 6.11 -31.36
CA LEU A 123 -9.01 4.95 -30.75
C LEU A 123 -9.69 5.30 -29.42
N ALA A 124 -9.07 6.13 -28.58
CA ALA A 124 -9.62 6.53 -27.29
C ALA A 124 -10.94 7.31 -27.40
N GLY A 125 -11.20 7.98 -28.52
CA GLY A 125 -12.47 8.69 -28.74
C GLY A 125 -13.68 7.77 -28.89
N VAL A 126 -13.47 6.48 -29.18
CA VAL A 126 -14.54 5.51 -29.44
C VAL A 126 -14.42 4.22 -28.64
N ALA A 127 -13.35 4.08 -27.84
CA ALA A 127 -13.05 2.87 -27.09
C ALA A 127 -13.18 3.07 -25.57
N THR A 128 -13.73 2.05 -24.91
CA THR A 128 -13.68 1.96 -23.45
C THR A 128 -12.25 1.73 -22.95
N VAL A 129 -12.00 2.05 -21.68
CA VAL A 129 -10.70 1.82 -21.03
C VAL A 129 -10.25 0.36 -21.13
N ASN A 130 -11.18 -0.59 -21.01
CA ASN A 130 -10.86 -2.02 -21.14
C ASN A 130 -10.48 -2.41 -22.57
N GLN A 131 -11.15 -1.85 -23.58
CA GLN A 131 -10.77 -2.07 -24.98
C GLN A 131 -9.39 -1.48 -25.28
N LEU A 132 -9.06 -0.29 -24.76
CA LEU A 132 -7.72 0.29 -24.87
C LEU A 132 -6.66 -0.62 -24.23
N ARG A 133 -6.92 -1.13 -23.02
CA ARG A 133 -6.03 -2.08 -22.34
C ARG A 133 -5.78 -3.34 -23.16
N THR A 134 -6.80 -3.85 -23.83
CA THR A 134 -6.71 -5.03 -24.70
C THR A 134 -5.92 -4.71 -25.96
N ALA A 135 -6.18 -3.58 -26.64
CA ALA A 135 -5.44 -3.15 -27.82
C ALA A 135 -3.93 -3.02 -27.53
N LEU A 136 -3.59 -2.34 -26.44
CA LEU A 136 -2.19 -2.18 -25.98
C LEU A 136 -1.51 -3.49 -25.60
N LYS A 137 -2.27 -4.51 -25.20
CA LYS A 137 -1.71 -5.84 -24.90
C LYS A 137 -1.33 -6.58 -26.17
N LEU A 138 -2.01 -6.31 -27.28
CA LEU A 138 -1.80 -6.96 -28.56
C LEU A 138 -0.72 -6.28 -29.41
N GLU A 139 -0.29 -5.06 -29.06
CA GLU A 139 0.83 -4.43 -29.73
C GLU A 139 2.11 -5.28 -29.60
N PRO A 140 2.78 -5.59 -30.72
CA PRO A 140 4.10 -6.20 -30.69
C PRO A 140 5.03 -5.24 -29.95
N ARG A 141 5.46 -5.64 -28.75
CA ARG A 141 6.44 -4.86 -28.02
C ARG A 141 7.76 -4.96 -28.77
N PRO A 142 8.40 -3.84 -29.14
CA PRO A 142 9.82 -3.89 -29.45
C PRO A 142 10.52 -4.55 -28.26
N GLU A 143 11.55 -5.35 -28.54
CA GLU A 143 12.39 -5.91 -27.48
C GLU A 143 12.75 -4.75 -26.54
N PRO A 144 12.48 -4.91 -25.22
CA PRO A 144 12.72 -3.82 -24.31
C PRO A 144 14.18 -3.40 -24.46
N GLU A 145 14.41 -2.11 -24.72
CA GLU A 145 15.73 -1.52 -24.48
C GLU A 145 16.19 -1.97 -23.08
N PRO A 146 17.48 -2.30 -22.89
CA PRO A 146 17.96 -2.79 -21.61
C PRO A 146 17.53 -1.81 -20.53
N ASP A 147 16.64 -2.29 -19.64
CA ASP A 147 16.05 -1.50 -18.57
C ASP A 147 17.20 -1.05 -17.67
N PHE A 148 17.64 0.21 -17.80
CA PHE A 148 18.62 0.83 -16.90
C PHE A 148 18.08 1.03 -15.48
N ARG A 149 16.88 0.51 -15.17
CA ARG A 149 16.47 0.34 -13.78
C ARG A 149 17.53 -0.51 -13.08
N PRO A 150 18.03 -0.07 -11.92
CA PRO A 150 18.94 -0.88 -11.13
C PRO A 150 18.28 -2.26 -10.94
N GLU A 151 19.07 -3.32 -11.16
CA GLU A 151 18.58 -4.69 -11.08
C GLU A 151 17.67 -4.86 -9.86
N PRO A 152 16.52 -5.52 -10.01
CA PRO A 152 15.54 -5.65 -8.94
C PRO A 152 16.19 -6.25 -7.67
N ARG A 153 16.52 -5.39 -6.71
CA ARG A 153 17.21 -5.80 -5.48
C ARG A 153 16.25 -6.55 -4.55
N PRO A 154 16.72 -7.58 -3.84
CA PRO A 154 15.98 -8.12 -2.71
C PRO A 154 15.68 -7.01 -1.71
N SER A 155 14.48 -7.03 -1.13
CA SER A 155 14.05 -5.97 -0.22
C SER A 155 13.02 -6.47 0.78
N ILE A 156 13.09 -5.96 2.00
CA ILE A 156 12.02 -6.05 2.99
C ILE A 156 11.54 -4.63 3.31
N THR A 157 10.24 -4.39 3.14
CA THR A 157 9.62 -3.09 3.42
C THR A 157 8.47 -3.27 4.41
N ARG A 158 8.36 -2.34 5.36
CA ARG A 158 7.27 -2.29 6.35
C ARG A 158 6.41 -1.05 6.10
N SER A 159 5.10 -1.21 6.21
CA SER A 159 4.13 -0.14 6.39
C SER A 159 3.26 -0.45 7.61
N ALA A 160 2.69 0.56 8.26
CA ALA A 160 1.82 0.36 9.41
C ALA A 160 0.62 1.32 9.35
N ASP A 161 -0.50 0.90 9.92
CA ASP A 161 -1.67 1.72 10.24
C ASP A 161 -1.96 1.64 11.76
N GLU A 162 -3.13 2.09 12.20
CA GLU A 162 -3.52 2.09 13.61
C GLU A 162 -3.67 0.68 14.23
N GLN A 163 -3.86 -0.36 13.40
CA GLN A 163 -4.21 -1.70 13.84
C GLN A 163 -3.18 -2.76 13.44
N PHE A 164 -2.47 -2.57 12.33
CA PHE A 164 -1.61 -3.59 11.74
C PHE A 164 -0.27 -3.03 11.25
N SER A 165 0.74 -3.90 11.27
CA SER A 165 2.01 -3.71 10.54
C SER A 165 2.07 -4.70 9.38
N CYS A 166 2.12 -4.17 8.16
CA CYS A 166 2.21 -4.95 6.93
C CYS A 166 3.66 -5.00 6.44
N TRP A 167 4.13 -6.21 6.14
CA TRP A 167 5.46 -6.45 5.59
C TRP A 167 5.36 -6.94 4.16
N ARG A 168 6.23 -6.43 3.29
CA ARG A 168 6.40 -6.91 1.91
C ARG A 168 7.85 -7.32 1.71
N ILE A 169 8.06 -8.58 1.34
CA ILE A 169 9.38 -9.16 1.09
C ILE A 169 9.48 -9.48 -0.39
N LYS A 170 10.61 -9.12 -1.00
CA LYS A 170 11.00 -9.47 -2.36
C LYS A 170 12.30 -10.26 -2.30
N LEU A 171 12.26 -11.49 -2.79
CA LEU A 171 13.38 -12.42 -2.79
C LEU A 171 13.67 -12.88 -4.24
N PRO A 172 14.93 -13.20 -4.58
CA PRO A 172 15.21 -13.97 -5.78
C PRO A 172 14.58 -15.38 -5.68
N HIS A 173 14.35 -16.03 -6.82
CA HIS A 173 13.55 -17.26 -6.87
C HIS A 173 14.09 -18.40 -6.01
N VAL A 174 15.42 -18.52 -5.90
CA VAL A 174 16.05 -19.59 -5.12
C VAL A 174 15.82 -19.38 -3.63
N GLU A 175 15.97 -18.15 -3.14
CA GLU A 175 15.69 -17.78 -1.75
C GLU A 175 14.19 -17.82 -1.43
N ALA A 176 13.33 -17.42 -2.38
CA ALA A 176 11.89 -17.55 -2.25
C ALA A 176 11.46 -19.01 -2.06
N ALA A 177 12.00 -19.94 -2.87
CA ALA A 177 11.71 -21.36 -2.74
C ALA A 177 12.16 -21.94 -1.37
N LYS A 178 13.28 -21.46 -0.83
CA LYS A 178 13.72 -21.83 0.53
C LYS A 178 12.75 -21.32 1.59
N PHE A 179 12.30 -20.07 1.45
CA PHE A 179 11.31 -19.48 2.35
C PHE A 179 9.98 -20.23 2.31
N ASP A 180 9.46 -20.51 1.11
CA ASP A 180 8.22 -21.26 0.90
C ASP A 180 8.30 -22.66 1.51
N ALA A 181 9.40 -23.37 1.30
CA ALA A 181 9.62 -24.70 1.87
C ALA A 181 9.68 -24.67 3.41
N ALA A 182 10.35 -23.68 4.00
CA ALA A 182 10.40 -23.51 5.45
C ALA A 182 9.01 -23.22 6.03
N LEU A 183 8.29 -22.26 5.43
CA LEU A 183 6.94 -21.90 5.85
C LEU A 183 5.98 -23.09 5.76
N GLN A 184 6.01 -23.83 4.64
CA GLN A 184 5.18 -25.01 4.44
C GLN A 184 5.52 -26.11 5.46
N SER A 185 6.80 -26.34 5.75
CA SER A 185 7.20 -27.34 6.75
C SER A 185 6.66 -27.04 8.15
N HIS A 186 6.64 -25.77 8.56
CA HIS A 186 6.05 -25.39 9.86
C HIS A 186 4.52 -25.46 9.85
N LEU A 187 3.88 -25.15 8.73
CA LEU A 187 2.44 -25.32 8.55
C LEU A 187 2.03 -26.80 8.67
N ASP A 188 2.74 -27.69 7.97
CA ASP A 188 2.46 -29.13 8.01
C ASP A 188 2.62 -29.69 9.44
N ALA A 189 3.63 -29.23 10.18
CA ALA A 189 3.83 -29.61 11.57
C ALA A 189 2.68 -29.12 12.48
N LEU A 190 2.23 -27.87 12.31
CA LEU A 190 1.08 -27.32 13.05
C LEU A 190 -0.20 -28.09 12.75
N ILE A 191 -0.44 -28.43 11.48
CA ILE A 191 -1.61 -29.22 11.08
C ILE A 191 -1.54 -30.63 11.67
N ALA A 192 -0.36 -31.26 11.70
CA ALA A 192 -0.18 -32.58 12.29
C ALA A 192 -0.40 -32.59 13.81
N GLU A 193 0.07 -31.55 14.53
CA GLU A 193 -0.22 -31.33 15.95
C GLU A 193 -1.71 -31.13 16.19
N TYR A 194 -2.32 -30.22 15.44
CA TYR A 194 -3.75 -29.95 15.51
C TYR A 194 -4.59 -31.22 15.33
N LYS A 195 -4.27 -32.04 14.32
CA LYS A 195 -4.96 -33.33 14.09
C LYS A 195 -4.77 -34.28 15.28
N ARG A 196 -3.53 -34.47 15.76
CA ARG A 196 -3.26 -35.33 16.92
C ARG A 196 -4.06 -34.92 18.16
N ASP A 197 -4.14 -33.62 18.43
CA ASP A 197 -4.79 -33.10 19.62
C ASP A 197 -6.32 -33.16 19.54
N HIS A 198 -6.90 -33.23 18.33
CA HIS A 198 -8.34 -33.10 18.10
C HIS A 198 -9.00 -34.28 17.35
N ASP A 199 -8.24 -35.31 16.94
CA ASP A 199 -8.79 -36.53 16.34
C ASP A 199 -9.26 -37.55 17.41
N ASN A 200 -8.88 -37.37 18.68
CA ASN A 200 -9.30 -38.22 19.82
C ASN A 200 -10.47 -37.65 20.65
N SER A 201 -11.06 -36.52 20.26
CA SER A 201 -12.19 -35.92 20.96
C SER A 201 -13.51 -36.26 20.25
N ASP A 202 -14.20 -37.30 20.73
CA ASP A 202 -15.56 -37.72 20.30
C ASP A 202 -16.69 -36.72 20.67
N GLY A 203 -16.36 -35.45 20.87
CA GLY A 203 -17.31 -34.40 21.24
C GLY A 203 -17.38 -33.33 20.16
N VAL A 204 -18.54 -33.18 19.52
CA VAL A 204 -18.88 -31.97 18.76
C VAL A 204 -18.94 -30.82 19.76
N SER A 205 -17.85 -30.09 19.90
CA SER A 205 -17.77 -28.88 20.72
C SER A 205 -17.70 -27.67 19.78
N ASP A 206 -18.61 -26.72 19.96
CA ASP A 206 -18.63 -25.39 19.33
C ASP A 206 -17.39 -24.53 19.68
N GLN A 207 -16.39 -25.09 20.38
CA GLN A 207 -15.17 -24.41 20.82
C GLN A 207 -13.88 -24.92 20.14
N ARG A 208 -13.96 -25.68 19.04
CA ARG A 208 -12.77 -26.16 18.34
C ARG A 208 -12.00 -24.97 17.73
N PRO A 209 -10.71 -24.76 18.05
CA PRO A 209 -9.93 -23.68 17.48
C PRO A 209 -9.81 -23.85 15.95
N PRO A 210 -9.67 -22.76 15.18
CA PRO A 210 -9.52 -22.82 13.73
C PRO A 210 -8.25 -23.58 13.34
N LEU A 211 -8.27 -24.18 12.14
CA LEU A 211 -7.08 -24.84 11.59
C LEU A 211 -5.95 -23.80 11.43
N PRO A 212 -4.70 -24.13 11.81
CA PRO A 212 -3.57 -23.23 11.62
C PRO A 212 -3.36 -22.85 10.15
N GLY A 213 -2.97 -21.60 9.92
CA GLY A 213 -2.69 -21.06 8.58
C GLY A 213 -1.27 -20.53 8.44
N ASN A 214 -1.04 -19.78 7.36
CA ASN A 214 0.29 -19.25 7.02
C ASN A 214 0.81 -18.24 8.05
N VAL A 215 -0.07 -17.53 8.77
CA VAL A 215 0.35 -16.58 9.80
C VAL A 215 0.95 -17.32 10.99
N GLU A 216 0.27 -18.36 11.47
CA GLU A 216 0.75 -19.21 12.56
C GLU A 216 2.03 -19.94 12.17
N ALA A 217 2.11 -20.46 10.93
CA ALA A 217 3.32 -21.09 10.41
C ALA A 217 4.50 -20.12 10.32
N PHE A 218 4.26 -18.88 9.91
CA PHE A 218 5.28 -17.84 9.86
C PHE A 218 5.77 -17.45 11.26
N LEU A 219 4.87 -17.28 12.23
CA LEU A 219 5.25 -16.99 13.61
C LEU A 219 6.04 -18.15 14.23
N ARG A 220 5.63 -19.41 14.00
CA ARG A 220 6.39 -20.59 14.42
C ARG A 220 7.78 -20.66 13.79
N LEU A 221 7.92 -20.26 12.52
CA LEU A 221 9.22 -20.18 11.85
C LEU A 221 10.13 -19.14 12.53
N VAL A 222 9.59 -17.97 12.91
CA VAL A 222 10.32 -16.94 13.65
C VAL A 222 10.74 -17.44 15.03
N GLU A 223 9.81 -18.06 15.78
CA GLU A 223 10.07 -18.65 17.09
C GLU A 223 11.14 -19.75 17.03
N ALA A 224 11.09 -20.64 16.04
CA ALA A 224 12.09 -21.69 15.87
C ALA A 224 13.49 -21.12 15.56
N GLY A 225 13.56 -20.06 14.74
CA GLY A 225 14.81 -19.34 14.50
C GLY A 225 15.36 -18.70 15.76
N TRP A 226 14.48 -18.21 16.61
CA TRP A 226 14.81 -17.62 17.89
C TRP A 226 15.33 -18.66 18.90
N ASP A 227 14.63 -19.77 19.08
CA ASP A 227 15.05 -20.86 19.96
C ASP A 227 16.45 -21.37 19.58
N ALA A 228 16.73 -21.45 18.28
CA ALA A 228 18.05 -21.79 17.78
C ALA A 228 19.12 -20.75 18.13
N GLU A 229 18.79 -19.46 18.15
CA GLU A 229 19.71 -18.39 18.58
C GLU A 229 19.94 -18.45 20.09
N VAL A 230 18.90 -18.67 20.89
CA VAL A 230 18.99 -18.82 22.36
C VAL A 230 19.86 -19.99 22.74
N ALA A 231 19.67 -21.14 22.09
CA ALA A 231 20.50 -22.31 22.30
C ALA A 231 21.98 -22.03 21.99
N ARG A 232 22.26 -21.17 20.99
CA ARG A 232 23.62 -20.81 20.58
C ARG A 232 24.23 -19.70 21.43
N ARG A 233 23.40 -18.77 21.91
CA ARG A 233 23.77 -17.57 22.67
C ARG A 233 22.73 -17.35 23.78
N PRO A 234 22.87 -18.03 24.93
CA PRO A 234 21.89 -17.96 26.01
C PRO A 234 21.71 -16.56 26.62
N HIS A 235 22.69 -15.68 26.41
CA HIS A 235 22.66 -14.27 26.83
C HIS A 235 22.39 -13.30 25.67
N GLY A 236 22.05 -13.81 24.47
CA GLY A 236 21.61 -12.99 23.34
C GLY A 236 20.26 -12.37 23.66
N GLN A 237 20.17 -11.05 23.59
CA GLN A 237 18.94 -10.34 23.94
C GLN A 237 17.83 -10.66 22.94
N HIS A 238 16.74 -11.20 23.47
CA HIS A 238 15.48 -11.52 22.84
C HIS A 238 14.84 -10.27 22.19
N THR A 239 14.36 -9.35 23.04
CA THR A 239 13.86 -8.01 22.72
C THR A 239 14.23 -7.12 23.90
N THR A 240 14.98 -6.04 23.68
CA THR A 240 15.39 -5.13 24.77
C THR A 240 14.60 -3.84 24.72
N VAL A 241 13.86 -3.57 25.79
CA VAL A 241 13.19 -2.28 25.99
C VAL A 241 14.10 -1.42 26.85
N VAL A 242 14.65 -0.35 26.26
CA VAL A 242 15.44 0.65 26.99
C VAL A 242 14.50 1.76 27.45
N MET A 243 14.41 1.95 28.77
CA MET A 243 13.62 2.99 29.41
C MET A 243 14.55 3.93 30.17
N HIS A 244 14.51 5.21 29.80
CA HIS A 244 15.22 6.28 30.48
C HIS A 244 14.35 6.81 31.61
N LEU A 245 14.88 6.80 32.83
CA LEU A 245 14.24 7.42 33.99
C LEU A 245 15.06 8.63 34.41
N ASP A 246 14.49 9.82 34.26
CA ASP A 246 15.05 11.02 34.85
C ASP A 246 14.63 11.10 36.31
N VAL A 247 15.60 10.98 37.21
CA VAL A 247 15.37 10.99 38.66
C VAL A 247 15.07 12.39 39.19
N GLN A 248 15.53 13.46 38.52
CA GLN A 248 15.25 14.84 38.89
C GLN A 248 13.82 15.21 38.51
N GLU A 249 13.42 14.90 37.28
CA GLU A 249 12.09 15.20 36.74
C GLU A 249 11.02 14.16 37.11
N ARG A 250 11.44 13.03 37.71
CA ARG A 250 10.58 11.86 38.01
C ARG A 250 9.79 11.37 36.80
N ALA A 251 10.37 11.49 35.60
CA ALA A 251 9.73 11.16 34.34
C ALA A 251 10.44 9.97 33.68
N ALA A 252 9.66 9.01 33.16
CA ALA A 252 10.17 7.88 32.41
C ALA A 252 9.83 8.02 30.92
N GLY A 253 10.82 7.82 30.05
CA GLY A 253 10.68 7.84 28.60
C GLY A 253 11.24 6.57 27.97
N LEU A 254 10.51 5.98 27.03
CA LEU A 254 11.05 4.89 26.20
C LEU A 254 12.04 5.46 25.20
N HIS A 255 13.17 4.78 25.00
CA HIS A 255 14.30 5.27 24.19
C HIS A 255 13.97 5.60 22.71
N LEU A 256 12.75 5.32 22.24
CA LEU A 256 12.26 5.68 20.90
C LEU A 256 10.77 6.08 20.90
N GLY A 257 10.23 6.51 22.05
CA GLY A 257 8.81 6.81 22.22
C GLY A 257 7.93 5.56 22.41
N PRO A 258 6.61 5.72 22.66
CA PRO A 258 5.71 4.58 22.86
C PRO A 258 5.44 3.89 21.52
N LEU A 259 6.13 2.76 21.30
CA LEU A 259 5.96 1.91 20.11
C LEU A 259 4.89 0.83 20.28
N LEU A 260 4.29 0.72 21.47
CA LEU A 260 3.33 -0.34 21.82
C LEU A 260 2.20 0.24 22.66
N SER A 261 0.98 -0.23 22.41
CA SER A 261 -0.19 0.04 23.25
C SER A 261 0.02 -0.50 24.67
N GLU A 262 -0.76 0.00 25.64
CA GLU A 262 -0.67 -0.45 27.04
C GLU A 262 -0.93 -1.95 27.19
N SER A 263 -1.85 -2.50 26.39
CA SER A 263 -2.20 -3.92 26.37
C SER A 263 -1.06 -4.80 25.85
N GLU A 264 -0.41 -4.41 24.75
CA GLU A 264 0.75 -5.12 24.20
C GLU A 264 1.94 -5.07 25.16
N ARG A 265 2.15 -3.93 25.82
CA ARG A 265 3.20 -3.79 26.84
C ARG A 265 2.97 -4.73 28.02
N ARG A 266 1.73 -4.83 28.51
CA ARG A 266 1.40 -5.72 29.63
C ARG A 266 1.61 -7.19 29.26
N TYR A 267 1.25 -7.58 28.05
CA TYR A 267 1.47 -8.93 27.54
C TYR A 267 2.96 -9.27 27.39
N LEU A 268 3.74 -8.39 26.75
CA LEU A 268 5.15 -8.64 26.43
C LEU A 268 6.08 -8.53 27.64
N LEU A 269 5.70 -7.78 28.69
CA LEU A 269 6.54 -7.59 29.89
C LEU A 269 6.24 -8.58 31.03
N CYS A 270 5.25 -9.47 30.89
CA CYS A 270 4.82 -10.38 31.96
C CYS A 270 5.92 -11.34 32.48
N ASP A 271 7.01 -11.53 31.75
CA ASP A 271 8.17 -12.33 32.17
C ASP A 271 9.51 -11.68 31.77
N ALA A 272 9.52 -10.34 31.69
CA ALA A 272 10.70 -9.61 31.28
C ALA A 272 11.82 -9.69 32.32
N THR A 273 13.04 -9.76 31.82
CA THR A 273 14.24 -9.56 32.63
C THR A 273 14.71 -8.12 32.40
N PHE A 274 14.96 -7.37 33.47
CA PHE A 274 15.42 -5.98 33.38
C PHE A 274 16.79 -5.81 34.02
N GLU A 275 17.57 -4.90 33.44
CA GLU A 275 18.86 -4.45 33.96
C GLU A 275 18.80 -2.92 34.02
N ALA A 276 19.12 -2.36 35.18
CA ALA A 276 19.09 -0.90 35.37
C ALA A 276 20.45 -0.31 35.02
N TRP A 277 20.49 0.70 34.17
CA TRP A 277 21.70 1.43 33.83
C TRP A 277 21.53 2.86 34.33
N PHE A 278 22.53 3.37 35.06
CA PHE A 278 22.53 4.71 35.61
C PHE A 278 23.38 5.58 34.71
N GLU A 279 22.81 6.68 34.22
CA GLU A 279 23.50 7.64 33.36
C GLU A 279 23.41 9.05 33.96
N ARG A 280 24.45 9.86 33.74
CA ARG A 280 24.46 11.30 34.04
C ARG A 280 25.08 12.02 32.86
N ASP A 281 24.39 13.04 32.34
CA ASP A 281 24.84 13.84 31.19
C ASP A 281 25.21 12.97 29.96
N GLY A 282 24.46 11.89 29.73
CA GLY A 282 24.70 10.94 28.63
C GLY A 282 25.89 9.99 28.83
N GLN A 283 26.49 9.95 30.03
CA GLN A 283 27.53 8.99 30.39
C GLN A 283 27.02 7.95 31.40
N VAL A 284 27.26 6.68 31.11
CA VAL A 284 26.96 5.56 32.03
C VAL A 284 27.88 5.64 33.25
N ILE A 285 27.28 5.77 34.43
CA ILE A 285 27.94 5.84 35.74
C ILE A 285 27.79 4.55 36.55
N GLY A 286 26.97 3.60 36.10
CA GLY A 286 26.88 2.26 36.70
C GLY A 286 25.80 1.39 36.09
N CYS A 287 25.87 0.08 36.33
CA CYS A 287 24.83 -0.89 35.98
C CYS A 287 24.43 -1.72 37.20
N GLY A 288 23.13 -2.02 37.30
CA GLY A 288 22.53 -2.89 38.29
C GLY A 288 22.61 -4.36 37.86
N ARG A 289 22.22 -5.27 38.76
CA ARG A 289 22.14 -6.70 38.42
C ARG A 289 20.90 -6.96 37.57
N THR A 290 21.03 -7.88 36.62
CA THR A 290 19.91 -8.43 35.87
C THR A 290 18.92 -9.09 36.83
N THR A 291 17.67 -8.64 36.82
CA THR A 291 16.60 -9.14 37.71
C THR A 291 15.41 -9.59 36.87
N ARG A 292 14.85 -10.76 37.18
CA ARG A 292 13.60 -11.27 36.59
C ARG A 292 12.45 -10.91 37.51
N GLN A 293 11.43 -10.25 36.97
CA GLN A 293 10.21 -9.97 37.74
C GLN A 293 9.10 -10.90 37.27
N ILE A 294 8.55 -11.67 38.21
CA ILE A 294 7.30 -12.39 38.01
C ILE A 294 6.18 -11.41 38.33
N ASN A 295 5.29 -11.16 37.38
CA ASN A 295 4.16 -10.25 37.57
C ASN A 295 3.30 -10.72 38.76
N ARG A 296 2.92 -9.81 39.66
CA ARG A 296 1.94 -10.04 40.73
C ARG A 296 0.67 -9.28 40.42
#